data_AF-A0A951MEN3-F1
#
_entry.id   AF-A0A951MEN3-F1
#
_cell.length_a   1.000
_cell.length_b   1.000
_cell.length_c   1.000
_cell.angle_alpha   90.00
_cell.angle_beta   90.00
_cell.angle_gamma   90.00
#
_symmetry.space_group_name_H-M   'P 1'
#
loop_
_entity.id
_entity.type
_entity.pdbx_description
1 polymer ?
#
loop_
_entity_poly.entity_id
_entity_poly.type
_entity_poly.pdbx_seq_one_letter_code
_entity_poly.pdbx_strand_id
1 'polypeptide(L)'
;MRSKNVSAGGAPLLEPAADVVIDFTDSAPVDLGGLTLLLTAQQMAQETDRKVWLRALPHRTWQLLYALGLEDCFELFPAGGEAMN
;
A
#
# COMPACT_ATOMS: atom_id res chain seq x y z
N MET A 1 20.12 26.37 45.00
CA MET A 1 19.17 25.26 44.83
C MET A 1 18.91 25.08 43.33
N ARG A 2 19.40 23.99 42.75
CA ARG A 2 19.06 23.53 41.40
C ARG A 2 17.78 22.72 41.50
N SER A 3 16.79 22.98 40.65
CA SER A 3 15.93 21.94 40.08
C SER A 3 15.32 22.44 38.77
N LYS A 4 15.84 21.83 37.69
CA LYS A 4 15.28 21.76 36.34
C LYS A 4 13.89 21.11 36.42
N ASN A 5 12.88 21.69 35.78
CA ASN A 5 11.77 20.92 35.25
C ASN A 5 11.76 21.12 33.74
N VAL A 6 12.50 20.24 33.06
CA VAL A 6 12.31 19.98 31.63
C VAL A 6 11.07 19.10 31.56
N SER A 7 9.95 19.66 31.09
CA SER A 7 8.79 18.82 30.75
C SER A 7 9.16 18.07 29.47
N ALA A 8 9.25 16.75 29.62
CA ALA A 8 9.49 15.80 28.56
C ALA A 8 8.55 16.05 27.38
N GLY A 9 9.11 16.07 26.18
CA GLY A 9 8.35 15.93 24.96
C GLY A 9 7.55 14.64 25.05
N GLY A 10 6.22 14.78 25.06
CA GLY A 10 5.35 13.67 24.70
C GLY A 10 5.71 13.33 23.26
N ALA A 11 6.34 12.18 23.04
CA ALA A 11 6.37 11.60 21.71
C ALA A 11 4.91 11.55 21.25
N PRO A 12 4.57 12.06 20.06
CA PRO A 12 3.24 11.82 19.52
C PRO A 12 3.06 10.31 19.55
N LEU A 13 1.98 9.85 20.18
CA LEU A 13 1.52 8.47 19.96
C LEU A 13 1.31 8.40 18.46
N LEU A 14 2.30 7.85 17.74
CA LEU A 14 2.20 7.59 16.30
C LEU A 14 1.01 6.64 16.19
N GLU A 15 -0.14 7.18 15.81
CA GLU A 15 -1.28 6.35 15.43
C GLU A 15 -0.73 5.35 14.41
N PRO A 16 -1.00 4.03 14.58
CA PRO A 16 -0.50 3.04 13.64
C PRO A 16 -0.92 3.50 12.25
N ALA A 17 0.06 3.75 11.40
CA ALA A 17 -0.16 4.30 10.09
C ALA A 17 -1.09 3.33 9.34
N ALA A 18 -2.24 3.80 8.90
CA ALA A 18 -3.28 2.91 8.38
C ALA A 18 -2.82 2.27 7.05
N ASP A 19 -3.01 0.96 6.93
CA ASP A 19 -2.85 0.25 5.67
C ASP A 19 -3.80 0.81 4.60
N VAL A 20 -3.39 0.72 3.34
CA VAL A 20 -4.14 1.24 2.21
C VAL A 20 -4.69 0.09 1.38
N VAL A 21 -5.99 0.12 1.08
CA VAL A 21 -6.61 -0.80 0.12
C VAL A 21 -7.04 -0.01 -1.11
N ILE A 22 -6.56 -0.40 -2.28
CA ILE A 22 -6.94 0.17 -3.57
C ILE A 22 -7.91 -0.80 -4.24
N ASP A 23 -9.16 -0.39 -4.36
CA ASP A 23 -10.23 -1.20 -4.95
C ASP A 23 -10.43 -0.85 -6.42
N PHE A 24 -10.33 -1.87 -7.28
CA PHE A 24 -10.50 -1.77 -8.72
C PHE A 24 -11.86 -2.25 -9.21
N THR A 25 -12.82 -2.48 -8.31
CA THR A 25 -14.19 -2.84 -8.67
C THR A 25 -14.77 -1.82 -9.66
N ASP A 26 -15.30 -2.31 -10.78
CA ASP A 26 -15.83 -1.52 -11.90
C ASP A 26 -14.84 -0.51 -12.52
N SER A 27 -13.53 -0.67 -12.27
CA SER A 27 -12.51 0.19 -12.84
C SER A 27 -12.05 -0.31 -14.22
N ALA A 28 -11.63 0.63 -15.06
CA ALA A 28 -10.95 0.30 -16.31
C ALA A 28 -9.56 -0.28 -16.02
N PRO A 29 -9.00 -1.10 -16.93
CA PRO A 29 -7.62 -1.55 -16.82
C PRO A 29 -6.65 -0.38 -16.66
N VAL A 30 -5.76 -0.52 -15.69
CA VAL A 30 -4.72 0.47 -15.39
C VAL A 30 -3.71 0.52 -16.53
N ASP A 31 -3.41 1.72 -17.01
CA ASP A 31 -2.35 1.99 -17.98
C ASP A 31 -0.99 2.20 -17.29
N LEU A 32 0.06 2.51 -18.06
CA LEU A 32 1.39 2.72 -17.50
C LEU A 32 1.44 3.92 -16.52
N GLY A 33 0.63 4.94 -16.76
CA GLY A 33 0.53 6.11 -15.88
C GLY A 33 -0.05 5.73 -14.52
N GLY A 34 -1.16 4.98 -14.51
CA GLY A 34 -1.76 4.47 -13.28
C GLY A 34 -0.84 3.47 -12.55
N LEU A 35 -0.08 2.66 -13.27
CA LEU A 35 0.92 1.77 -12.66
C LEU A 35 2.02 2.55 -11.94
N THR A 36 2.50 3.64 -12.54
CA THR A 36 3.51 4.50 -11.91
C THR A 36 2.98 5.08 -10.59
N LEU A 37 1.70 5.46 -10.55
CA LEU A 37 1.06 5.93 -9.34
C LEU A 37 0.93 4.83 -8.26
N LEU A 38 0.59 3.60 -8.65
CA LEU A 38 0.54 2.46 -7.73
C LEU A 38 1.91 2.15 -7.13
N LEU A 39 2.96 2.16 -7.95
CA LEU A 39 4.34 1.97 -7.48
C LEU A 39 4.78 3.08 -6.54
N THR A 40 4.38 4.32 -6.82
CA THR A 40 4.66 5.46 -5.95
C THR A 40 3.96 5.29 -4.60
N ALA A 41 2.68 4.90 -4.60
CA ALA A 41 1.93 4.62 -3.38
C ALA A 41 2.58 3.48 -2.57
N GLN A 42 3.03 2.42 -3.24
CA GLN A 42 3.73 1.31 -2.60
C GLN A 42 5.06 1.72 -1.99
N GLN A 43 5.86 2.52 -2.71
CA GLN A 43 7.12 3.06 -2.20
C GLN A 43 6.91 3.93 -0.95
N MET A 44 5.91 4.81 -0.99
CA MET A 44 5.55 5.65 0.16
C MET A 44 5.05 4.83 1.36
N ALA A 45 4.34 3.72 1.10
CA ALA A 45 3.88 2.83 2.15
C ALA A 45 5.06 2.10 2.82
N GLN A 46 6.03 1.60 2.05
CA GLN A 46 7.24 0.96 2.57
C GLN A 46 8.07 1.90 3.45
N GLU A 47 8.22 3.17 3.08
CA GLU A 47 8.93 4.18 3.89
C GLU A 47 8.28 4.44 5.26
N THR A 48 7.01 4.06 5.41
CA THR A 48 6.20 4.29 6.61
C THR A 48 5.75 2.99 7.28
N ASP A 49 6.37 1.86 6.93
CA ASP A 49 6.05 0.51 7.44
C ASP A 49 4.55 0.14 7.27
N ARG A 50 3.96 0.58 6.15
CA ARG A 50 2.57 0.31 5.76
C ARG A 50 2.49 -0.65 4.59
N LYS A 51 1.33 -1.27 4.43
CA LYS A 51 1.01 -2.11 3.28
C LYS A 51 0.03 -1.45 2.33
N VAL A 52 0.25 -1.65 1.03
CA VAL A 52 -0.77 -1.39 -0.01
C VAL A 52 -1.31 -2.72 -0.48
N TRP A 53 -2.63 -2.85 -0.42
CA TRP A 53 -3.37 -4.00 -0.87
C TRP A 53 -4.16 -3.64 -2.12
N LEU A 54 -4.22 -4.55 -3.10
CA LEU A 54 -5.02 -4.37 -4.31
C LEU A 54 -6.23 -5.29 -4.24
N ARG A 55 -7.43 -4.75 -4.43
CA ARG A 55 -8.69 -5.51 -4.46
C ARG A 55 -9.32 -5.47 -5.84
N ALA A 56 -9.89 -6.60 -6.27
CA ALA A 56 -10.61 -6.72 -7.55
C ALA A 56 -9.79 -6.29 -8.78
N LEU A 57 -8.47 -6.54 -8.76
CA LEU A 57 -7.55 -6.09 -9.80
C LEU A 57 -7.95 -6.64 -11.19
N PRO A 58 -8.05 -5.80 -12.24
CA PRO A 58 -8.41 -6.27 -13.57
C PRO A 58 -7.36 -7.24 -14.11
N HIS A 59 -7.79 -8.32 -14.75
CA HIS A 59 -6.88 -9.35 -15.26
C HIS A 59 -5.79 -8.79 -16.18
N ARG A 60 -6.13 -7.82 -17.04
CA ARG A 60 -5.14 -7.14 -17.91
C ARG A 60 -4.07 -6.37 -17.12
N THR A 61 -4.45 -5.77 -15.99
CA THR A 61 -3.49 -5.06 -15.13
C THR A 61 -2.57 -6.05 -14.42
N TRP A 62 -3.10 -7.18 -13.96
CA TRP A 62 -2.27 -8.28 -13.43
C TRP A 62 -1.27 -8.80 -14.47
N GLN A 63 -1.73 -9.05 -15.70
CA GLN A 63 -0.84 -9.48 -16.80
C GLN A 63 0.27 -8.46 -17.08
N LEU A 64 -0.04 -7.17 -16.97
CA LEU A 64 0.95 -6.12 -17.17
C LEU A 64 1.96 -6.07 -16.03
N LEU A 65 1.53 -6.22 -14.77
CA LEU A 65 2.44 -6.34 -13.62
C LEU A 65 3.39 -7.54 -13.79
N TYR A 66 2.84 -8.70 -14.15
CA TYR A 66 3.61 -9.92 -14.39
C TYR A 66 4.61 -9.76 -15.55
N ALA A 67 4.18 -9.13 -16.65
CA ALA A 67 5.08 -8.87 -17.79
C ALA A 67 6.24 -7.93 -17.45
N LEU A 68 6.08 -7.09 -16.43
CA LEU A 68 7.09 -6.15 -15.94
C LEU A 68 7.91 -6.71 -14.76
N GLY A 69 7.59 -7.89 -14.24
CA GLY A 69 8.23 -8.46 -13.05
C GLY A 69 7.89 -7.71 -11.75
N LEU A 70 6.69 -7.13 -11.68
CA LEU A 70 6.20 -6.29 -10.57
C LEU A 70 5.09 -6.96 -9.76
N GLU A 71 4.77 -8.22 -10.04
CA GLU A 71 3.73 -8.99 -9.36
C GLU A 71 3.97 -9.12 -7.86
N ASP A 72 5.23 -9.24 -7.44
CA ASP A 72 5.62 -9.37 -6.03
C ASP A 72 5.64 -8.03 -5.28
N CYS A 73 5.49 -6.90 -6.00
CA CYS A 73 5.46 -5.58 -5.37
C CYS A 73 4.17 -5.30 -4.62
N PHE A 74 3.10 -6.06 -4.88
CA PHE A 74 1.76 -5.79 -4.36
C PHE A 74 1.14 -7.02 -3.71
N GLU A 75 0.41 -6.81 -2.61
CA GLU A 75 -0.40 -7.88 -1.99
C GLU A 75 -1.85 -7.77 -2.46
N LEU A 76 -2.49 -8.89 -2.80
CA LEU A 76 -3.91 -8.93 -3.17
C LEU A 76 -4.80 -9.02 -1.93
N PHE A 77 -5.92 -8.30 -1.94
CA PHE A 77 -6.96 -8.37 -0.92
C PHE A 77 -8.17 -9.18 -1.41
N PRO A 78 -8.71 -10.10 -0.61
CA PRO A 78 -8.29 -10.47 0.74
C PRO A 78 -6.99 -11.31 0.77
N ALA A 79 -6.22 -11.15 1.84
CA ALA A 79 -4.98 -11.87 2.11
C ALA A 79 -5.28 -13.33 2.52
N GLY A 80 -5.61 -14.16 1.54
CA GLY A 80 -6.07 -15.52 1.78
C GLY A 80 -7.00 -15.91 0.65
N GLY A 81 -6.42 -16.54 -0.37
CA GLY A 81 -7.11 -16.88 -1.60
C GLY A 81 -8.43 -17.60 -1.38
N GLU A 82 -9.52 -16.92 -1.71
CA GLU A 82 -10.41 -17.53 -2.69
C GLU A 82 -9.77 -17.29 -4.05
N ALA A 83 -8.89 -18.22 -4.42
CA ALA A 83 -8.55 -18.43 -5.81
C ALA A 83 -9.88 -18.51 -6.57
N MET A 84 -10.13 -17.50 -7.40
CA MET A 84 -11.24 -17.48 -8.34
C MET A 84 -11.29 -18.83 -9.06
N ASN A 85 -12.34 -19.62 -8.78
CA ASN A 85 -12.79 -20.66 -9.71
C ASN A 85 -13.48 -20.00 -10.89
#